data_AF-A0A3B9LX09-F1
#
_entry.id   AF-A0A3B9LX09-F1
#
_cell.length_a   1.000
_cell.length_b   1.000
_cell.length_c   1.000
_cell.angle_alpha   90.00
_cell.angle_beta   90.00
_cell.angle_gamma   90.00
#
_symmetry.space_group_name_H-M   'P 1'
#
loop_
_entity.id
_entity.type
_entity.pdbx_description
1 polymer ?
#
loop_
_entity_poly.entity_id
_entity_poly.type
_entity_poly.pdbx_seq_one_letter_code
_entity_poly.pdbx_strand_id
1 'polypeptide(L)'
;SKDAQLALTGADSLKRAGTAYIIAVGVNEYANPQYNLKYAVADAQSFGEEVRLRQTQVAQFERVEVVPLINENATKANILSVLNRLAGAPGPPSLKAGAPALNGLKRAEPEDTVIIYFAGHGTAQAQRFYLIPHDLGYTGERTKLNEQGLQTILAHSISDVELEESVERLDAGHLLLIIDACNSGQALEAEEKRRGPMNSKGLAQLAYEKGMYILTAAQSYQAALEAAQLGHGLLTYALVEEGLKTAIADSEPKDGVLSAREWLDFATERVPQMQEAKMKQGRGIGLEIAFTEGEQNIAEPEKRSVQRPRVFYRRELEGNPLVIAKP
;
A
#
# COMPACT_ATOMS: atom_id res chain seq x y z
N SER A 1 14.44 -37.17 -8.63
CA SER A 1 15.38 -36.73 -7.58
C SER A 1 14.56 -36.54 -6.31
N LYS A 2 15.01 -37.04 -5.15
CA LYS A 2 14.35 -36.74 -3.86
C LYS A 2 15.13 -35.58 -3.28
N ASP A 3 14.53 -34.40 -3.24
CA ASP A 3 15.18 -33.20 -2.74
C ASP A 3 15.59 -33.41 -1.28
N ALA A 4 16.89 -33.32 -1.02
CA ALA A 4 17.44 -33.41 0.33
C ALA A 4 17.32 -32.04 1.00
N GLN A 5 16.55 -31.96 2.10
CA GLN A 5 16.49 -30.76 2.91
C GLN A 5 17.74 -30.69 3.80
N LEU A 6 18.58 -29.69 3.58
CA LEU A 6 19.70 -29.37 4.47
C LEU A 6 19.25 -28.29 5.46
N ALA A 7 19.07 -28.67 6.73
CA ALA A 7 18.81 -27.72 7.80
C ALA A 7 20.14 -27.23 8.39
N LEU A 8 20.54 -26.00 8.05
CA LEU A 8 21.68 -25.33 8.67
C LEU A 8 21.18 -24.60 9.92
N THR A 9 21.58 -25.06 11.10
CA THR A 9 21.29 -24.37 12.37
C THR A 9 22.48 -23.50 12.72
N GLY A 10 22.31 -22.18 12.70
CA GLY A 10 23.33 -21.22 13.15
C GLY A 10 23.57 -21.31 14.66
N ALA A 11 24.68 -20.75 15.13
CA ALA A 11 24.96 -20.67 16.56
C ALA A 11 23.91 -19.79 17.27
N ASP A 12 23.47 -20.19 18.47
CA ASP A 12 22.49 -19.41 19.25
C ASP A 12 22.98 -17.99 19.55
N SER A 13 24.30 -17.77 19.62
CA SER A 13 24.90 -16.45 19.79
C SER A 13 24.69 -15.49 18.62
N LEU A 14 24.24 -15.99 17.46
CA LEU A 14 23.90 -15.19 16.29
C LEU A 14 22.40 -14.86 16.24
N LYS A 15 21.57 -15.44 17.11
CA LYS A 15 20.14 -15.12 17.15
C LYS A 15 19.96 -13.68 17.63
N ARG A 16 19.31 -12.88 16.79
CA ARG A 16 18.91 -11.52 17.08
C ARG A 16 17.39 -11.47 17.10
N ALA A 17 16.81 -10.71 18.02
CA ALA A 17 15.42 -10.32 17.91
C ALA A 17 15.30 -9.22 16.82
N GLY A 18 14.44 -9.47 15.83
CA GLY A 18 14.25 -8.56 14.71
C GLY A 18 13.59 -7.24 15.13
N THR A 19 13.51 -6.32 14.18
CA THR A 19 12.72 -5.08 14.21
C THR A 19 11.66 -5.15 13.12
N ALA A 20 10.42 -4.79 13.45
CA ALA A 20 9.39 -4.54 12.45
C ALA A 20 9.41 -3.05 12.07
N TYR A 21 9.83 -2.74 10.85
CA TYR A 21 9.80 -1.39 10.29
C TYR A 21 8.50 -1.17 9.51
N ILE A 22 7.72 -0.16 9.90
CA ILE A 22 6.44 0.18 9.26
C ILE A 22 6.58 1.56 8.62
N ILE A 23 6.72 1.60 7.30
CA ILE A 23 6.83 2.82 6.52
C ILE A 23 5.42 3.20 6.04
N ALA A 24 4.82 4.18 6.71
CA ALA A 24 3.44 4.59 6.44
C ALA A 24 3.44 5.92 5.68
N VAL A 25 3.12 5.88 4.39
CA VAL A 25 3.09 7.03 3.49
C VAL A 25 1.66 7.46 3.22
N GLY A 26 1.34 8.72 3.48
CA GLY A 26 0.00 9.27 3.26
C GLY A 26 0.06 10.69 2.68
N VAL A 27 -0.59 10.93 1.55
CA VAL A 27 -0.56 12.23 0.87
C VAL A 27 -1.97 12.79 0.68
N ASN A 28 -2.36 13.72 1.56
CA ASN A 28 -3.57 14.53 1.37
C ASN A 28 -3.24 15.83 0.68
N GLU A 29 -2.21 16.51 1.16
CA GLU A 29 -1.80 17.82 0.66
C GLU A 29 -0.67 17.60 -0.32
N TYR A 30 -0.95 17.88 -1.58
CA TYR A 30 0.02 17.89 -2.66
C TYR A 30 0.57 19.30 -2.85
N ALA A 31 1.79 19.42 -3.38
CA ALA A 31 2.37 20.73 -3.73
C ALA A 31 1.47 21.52 -4.71
N ASN A 32 0.62 20.82 -5.46
CA ASN A 32 -0.48 21.39 -6.24
C ASN A 32 -1.84 21.04 -5.57
N PRO A 33 -2.53 22.03 -4.97
CA PRO A 33 -3.79 21.81 -4.26
C PRO A 33 -4.92 21.21 -5.11
N GLN A 34 -4.84 21.31 -6.45
CA GLN A 34 -5.82 20.68 -7.38
C GLN A 34 -5.81 19.15 -7.30
N TYR A 35 -4.77 18.56 -6.68
CA TYR A 35 -4.61 17.13 -6.50
C TYR A 35 -4.87 16.69 -5.05
N ASN A 36 -5.33 17.58 -4.16
CA ASN A 36 -5.50 17.21 -2.76
C ASN A 36 -6.52 16.07 -2.57
N LEU A 37 -6.19 15.19 -1.61
CA LEU A 37 -7.04 14.11 -1.11
C LEU A 37 -7.47 14.43 0.33
N LYS A 38 -8.41 13.62 0.85
CA LYS A 38 -9.00 13.84 2.17
C LYS A 38 -8.53 12.84 3.23
N TYR A 39 -8.29 11.58 2.87
CA TYR A 39 -8.15 10.49 3.85
C TYR A 39 -6.80 9.78 3.86
N ALA A 40 -5.93 10.00 2.87
CA ALA A 40 -4.67 9.30 2.75
C ALA A 40 -3.76 9.45 4.00
N VAL A 41 -3.80 10.61 4.66
CA VAL A 41 -3.06 10.83 5.91
C VAL A 41 -3.67 10.06 7.08
N ALA A 42 -4.99 10.14 7.26
CA ALA A 42 -5.70 9.41 8.31
C ALA A 42 -5.53 7.89 8.12
N ASP A 43 -5.54 7.44 6.87
CA ASP A 43 -5.32 6.06 6.49
C ASP A 43 -3.92 5.57 6.88
N ALA A 44 -2.88 6.29 6.47
CA ALA A 44 -1.50 5.94 6.80
C ALA A 44 -1.23 5.96 8.32
N GLN A 45 -1.79 6.94 9.03
CA GLN A 45 -1.66 7.03 10.50
C GLN A 45 -2.36 5.87 11.20
N SER A 46 -3.63 5.61 10.88
CA SER A 46 -4.41 4.52 11.48
C SER A 46 -3.78 3.15 11.19
N PHE A 47 -3.34 2.93 9.95
CA PHE A 47 -2.61 1.73 9.57
C PHE A 47 -1.31 1.56 10.39
N GLY A 48 -0.46 2.59 10.42
CA GLY A 48 0.82 2.53 11.12
C GLY A 48 0.68 2.31 12.63
N GLU A 49 -0.29 2.95 13.27
CA GLU A 49 -0.56 2.82 14.70
C GLU A 49 -1.13 1.45 15.06
N GLU A 50 -2.12 0.97 14.31
CA GLU A 50 -2.76 -0.32 14.61
C GLU A 50 -1.79 -1.48 14.34
N VAL A 51 -1.05 -1.46 13.22
CA VAL A 51 -0.04 -2.50 12.95
C VAL A 51 1.06 -2.47 14.01
N ARG A 52 1.50 -1.29 14.48
CA ARG A 52 2.45 -1.19 15.59
C ARG A 52 1.91 -1.87 16.85
N LEU A 53 0.66 -1.58 17.20
CA LEU A 53 0.01 -2.16 18.37
C LEU A 53 -0.04 -3.69 18.27
N ARG A 54 -0.52 -4.24 17.14
CA ARG A 54 -0.66 -5.69 16.94
C ARG A 54 0.68 -6.41 16.91
N GLN A 55 1.68 -5.85 16.24
CA GLN A 55 3.02 -6.44 16.20
C GLN A 55 3.71 -6.41 17.58
N THR A 56 3.44 -5.39 18.39
CA THR A 56 3.91 -5.35 19.79
C THR A 56 3.24 -6.44 20.63
N GLN A 57 1.95 -6.71 20.43
CA GLN A 57 1.21 -7.77 21.12
C GLN A 57 1.67 -9.18 20.71
N VAL A 58 1.96 -9.38 19.42
CA VAL A 58 2.52 -10.63 18.89
C VAL A 58 3.90 -10.94 19.51
N ALA A 59 4.62 -9.91 19.97
CA ALA A 59 5.87 -10.01 20.72
C ALA A 59 6.98 -10.84 20.04
N GLN A 60 7.01 -10.83 18.69
CA GLN A 60 8.05 -11.47 17.89
C GLN A 60 9.30 -10.61 17.68
N PHE A 61 9.15 -9.30 17.75
CA PHE A 61 10.21 -8.33 17.48
C PHE A 61 10.66 -7.63 18.76
N GLU A 62 11.94 -7.26 18.84
CA GLU A 62 12.47 -6.44 19.93
C GLU A 62 11.87 -5.03 19.89
N ARG A 63 11.67 -4.51 18.67
CA ARG A 63 11.18 -3.17 18.40
C ARG A 63 10.21 -3.16 17.24
N VAL A 64 9.24 -2.26 17.31
CA VAL A 64 8.35 -1.94 16.20
C VAL A 64 8.45 -0.45 15.92
N GLU A 65 9.06 -0.10 14.79
CA GLU A 65 9.45 1.25 14.42
C GLU A 65 8.55 1.76 13.31
N VAL A 66 7.73 2.79 13.59
CA VAL A 66 6.87 3.42 12.58
C VAL A 66 7.58 4.65 12.01
N VAL A 67 7.66 4.72 10.68
CA VAL A 67 8.23 5.83 9.91
C VAL A 67 7.10 6.50 9.13
N PRO A 68 6.43 7.52 9.70
CA PRO A 68 5.34 8.22 9.03
C PRO A 68 5.89 9.24 8.02
N LEU A 69 5.56 9.09 6.74
CA LEU A 69 5.85 10.07 5.69
C LEU A 69 4.55 10.68 5.23
N ILE A 70 4.22 11.85 5.77
CA ILE A 70 2.91 12.50 5.60
C ILE A 70 3.06 13.83 4.87
N ASN A 71 2.20 14.10 3.89
CA ASN A 71 2.13 15.37 3.16
C ASN A 71 3.51 15.87 2.71
N GLU A 72 3.97 17.04 3.17
CA GLU A 72 5.24 17.66 2.80
C GLU A 72 6.48 16.78 3.07
N ASN A 73 6.35 15.78 3.95
CA ASN A 73 7.37 14.78 4.22
C ASN A 73 7.31 13.56 3.29
N ALA A 74 6.16 13.32 2.64
CA ALA A 74 5.95 12.27 1.65
C ALA A 74 6.49 12.66 0.27
N THR A 75 7.76 13.07 0.19
CA THR A 75 8.40 13.41 -1.09
C THR A 75 9.05 12.19 -1.74
N LYS A 76 9.26 12.22 -3.05
CA LYS A 76 10.01 11.17 -3.77
C LYS A 76 11.36 10.90 -3.09
N ALA A 77 12.10 11.97 -2.80
CA ALA A 77 13.41 11.89 -2.18
C ALA A 77 13.37 11.25 -0.78
N ASN A 78 12.40 11.63 0.06
CA ASN A 78 12.29 11.11 1.41
C ASN A 78 11.90 9.63 1.43
N ILE A 79 10.93 9.21 0.61
CA ILE A 79 10.48 7.81 0.52
C ILE A 79 11.64 6.92 0.07
N LEU A 80 12.33 7.30 -1.01
CA LEU A 80 13.48 6.53 -1.50
C LEU A 80 14.65 6.54 -0.51
N SER A 81 14.85 7.63 0.24
CA SER A 81 15.89 7.70 1.28
C SER A 81 15.64 6.73 2.44
N VAL A 82 14.37 6.54 2.85
CA VAL A 82 14.01 5.54 3.87
C VAL A 82 14.34 4.14 3.37
N LEU A 83 13.91 3.79 2.16
CA LEU A 83 14.17 2.46 1.58
C LEU A 83 15.66 2.21 1.40
N ASN A 84 16.40 3.18 0.85
CA ASN A 84 17.85 3.08 0.68
C ASN A 84 18.57 2.94 2.02
N ARG A 85 18.10 3.60 3.08
CA ARG A 85 18.68 3.47 4.43
C ARG A 85 18.49 2.06 4.99
N LEU A 86 17.29 1.49 4.86
CA LEU A 86 17.01 0.11 5.25
C LEU A 86 17.79 -0.89 4.38
N ALA A 87 18.08 -0.54 3.12
CA ALA A 87 18.97 -1.32 2.25
C ALA A 87 20.47 -1.19 2.63
N GLY A 88 20.82 -0.35 3.60
CA GLY A 88 22.19 -0.18 4.07
C GLY A 88 23.03 0.82 3.28
N ALA A 89 22.40 1.70 2.48
CA ALA A 89 23.12 2.77 1.80
C ALA A 89 23.88 3.67 2.81
N PRO A 90 25.13 4.05 2.52
CA PRO A 90 25.93 4.89 3.40
C PRO A 90 25.41 6.33 3.42
N GLY A 91 25.66 7.03 4.54
CA GLY A 91 25.34 8.45 4.71
C GLY A 91 24.10 8.71 5.59
N PRO A 92 23.99 9.91 6.18
CA PRO A 92 22.76 10.33 6.84
C PRO A 92 21.69 10.53 5.76
N PRO A 93 20.43 10.13 6.00
CA PRO A 93 19.36 10.47 5.08
C PRO A 93 19.24 11.99 5.03
N SER A 94 19.48 12.59 3.87
CA SER A 94 19.14 13.99 3.64
C SER A 94 17.64 14.09 3.43
N LEU A 95 16.88 13.98 4.52
CA LEU A 95 15.49 14.41 4.49
C LEU A 95 15.42 15.93 4.50
N LYS A 96 14.32 16.47 3.95
CA LYS A 96 13.98 17.88 4.14
C LYS A 96 13.91 18.22 5.64
N ALA A 97 14.31 19.44 6.00
CA ALA A 97 14.17 19.95 7.36
C ALA A 97 12.70 19.87 7.80
N GLY A 98 12.43 19.22 8.94
CA GLY A 98 11.08 19.01 9.48
C GLY A 98 10.50 17.60 9.25
N ALA A 99 11.14 16.76 8.45
CA ALA A 99 10.75 15.36 8.30
C ALA A 99 11.19 14.51 9.51
N PRO A 100 10.53 13.35 9.79
CA PRO A 100 10.86 12.52 10.94
C PRO A 100 12.34 12.14 10.92
N ALA A 101 13.04 12.31 12.04
CA ALA A 101 14.46 11.99 12.11
C ALA A 101 14.69 10.49 11.87
N LEU A 102 15.27 10.13 10.72
CA LEU A 102 15.60 8.75 10.36
C LEU A 102 16.92 8.26 10.96
N ASN A 103 17.54 9.05 11.85
CA ASN A 103 18.85 8.73 12.45
C ASN A 103 18.83 7.38 13.19
N GLY A 104 17.66 6.92 13.64
CA GLY A 104 17.47 5.62 14.28
C GLY A 104 17.33 4.44 13.31
N LEU A 105 17.09 4.68 12.01
CA LEU A 105 16.95 3.60 11.03
C LEU A 105 18.29 2.94 10.76
N LYS A 106 18.31 1.61 10.88
CA LYS A 106 19.44 0.75 10.59
C LYS A 106 19.14 -0.07 9.34
N ARG A 107 20.17 -0.63 8.73
CA ARG A 107 20.01 -1.62 7.67
C ARG A 107 19.10 -2.76 8.18
N ALA A 108 18.16 -3.19 7.36
CA ALA A 108 17.33 -4.35 7.61
C ALA A 108 18.17 -5.62 7.49
N GLU A 109 17.96 -6.55 8.42
CA GLU A 109 18.64 -7.84 8.49
C GLU A 109 17.61 -8.98 8.40
N PRO A 110 18.04 -10.25 8.16
CA PRO A 110 17.12 -11.35 7.84
C PRO A 110 16.03 -11.64 8.88
N GLU A 111 16.21 -11.21 10.14
CA GLU A 111 15.22 -11.35 11.21
C GLU A 111 14.19 -10.20 11.23
N ASP A 112 14.43 -9.13 10.47
CA ASP A 112 13.56 -7.95 10.40
C ASP A 112 12.38 -8.16 9.46
N THR A 113 11.33 -7.37 9.69
CA THR A 113 10.18 -7.26 8.79
C THR A 113 10.07 -5.82 8.31
N VAL A 114 9.83 -5.61 7.02
CA VAL A 114 9.55 -4.28 6.46
C VAL A 114 8.16 -4.27 5.84
N ILE A 115 7.30 -3.41 6.37
CA ILE A 115 5.93 -3.16 5.89
C ILE A 115 5.90 -1.77 5.28
N ILE A 116 5.58 -1.68 3.99
CA ILE A 116 5.43 -0.44 3.25
C ILE A 116 3.95 -0.25 2.97
N TYR A 117 3.38 0.84 3.45
CA TYR A 117 2.01 1.25 3.18
C TYR A 117 2.01 2.59 2.47
N PHE A 118 1.29 2.70 1.35
CA PHE A 118 1.14 3.94 0.60
C PHE A 118 -0.34 4.24 0.35
N ALA A 119 -0.79 5.41 0.78
CA ALA A 119 -2.08 5.99 0.42
C ALA A 119 -1.89 7.32 -0.32
N GLY A 120 -2.50 7.46 -1.50
CA GLY A 120 -2.38 8.68 -2.30
C GLY A 120 -2.86 8.53 -3.74
N HIS A 121 -2.36 9.39 -4.64
CA HIS A 121 -2.51 9.22 -6.08
C HIS A 121 -1.48 8.26 -6.64
N GLY A 122 -1.92 7.49 -7.63
CA GLY A 122 -1.07 6.75 -8.53
C GLY A 122 -1.51 7.01 -9.97
N THR A 123 -0.64 6.68 -10.91
CA THR A 123 -0.97 6.71 -12.34
C THR A 123 -0.29 5.56 -13.07
N ALA A 124 -0.84 5.22 -14.22
CA ALA A 124 -0.24 4.27 -15.14
C ALA A 124 0.00 4.99 -16.47
N GLN A 125 1.20 4.80 -17.02
CA GLN A 125 1.54 5.26 -18.35
C GLN A 125 2.16 4.08 -19.09
N ALA A 126 1.47 3.62 -20.14
CA ALA A 126 1.85 2.43 -20.89
C ALA A 126 1.98 1.19 -19.97
N GLN A 127 3.12 0.53 -19.94
CA GLN A 127 3.31 -0.69 -19.13
C GLN A 127 3.91 -0.41 -17.75
N ARG A 128 3.89 0.84 -17.29
CA ARG A 128 4.56 1.27 -16.06
C ARG A 128 3.57 1.92 -15.10
N PHE A 129 3.75 1.64 -13.82
CA PHE A 129 2.98 2.25 -12.74
C PHE A 129 3.84 3.23 -11.95
N TYR A 130 3.20 4.28 -11.42
CA TYR A 130 3.83 5.36 -10.69
C TYR A 130 3.02 5.72 -9.44
N LEU A 131 3.71 5.81 -8.30
CA LEU A 131 3.18 6.43 -7.07
C LEU A 131 3.50 7.92 -7.12
N ILE A 132 2.51 8.79 -6.87
CA ILE A 132 2.68 10.24 -6.93
C ILE A 132 2.87 10.79 -5.50
N PRO A 133 4.09 11.21 -5.12
CA PRO A 133 4.36 11.82 -3.83
C PRO A 133 3.89 13.28 -3.78
N HIS A 134 4.03 13.92 -2.63
CA HIS A 134 3.64 15.32 -2.42
C HIS A 134 4.23 16.28 -3.45
N ASP A 135 5.50 16.08 -3.82
CA ASP A 135 6.25 16.94 -4.72
C ASP A 135 6.07 16.60 -6.20
N LEU A 136 4.81 16.42 -6.66
CA LEU A 136 4.44 16.02 -8.03
C LEU A 136 4.97 16.91 -9.18
N GLY A 137 5.61 18.05 -8.88
CA GLY A 137 6.25 18.94 -9.85
C GLY A 137 5.33 19.76 -10.76
N TYR A 138 4.10 19.30 -11.04
CA TYR A 138 3.15 19.98 -11.92
C TYR A 138 2.30 21.01 -11.17
N THR A 139 2.35 22.27 -11.61
CA THR A 139 1.64 23.41 -10.97
C THR A 139 0.38 23.87 -11.71
N GLY A 140 0.04 23.24 -12.85
CA GLY A 140 -1.12 23.62 -13.65
C GLY A 140 -2.45 23.09 -13.11
N GLU A 141 -3.55 23.52 -13.73
CA GLU A 141 -4.88 22.99 -13.43
C GLU A 141 -5.01 21.52 -13.85
N ARG A 142 -5.64 20.70 -13.01
CA ARG A 142 -5.84 19.27 -13.29
C ARG A 142 -6.58 19.00 -14.61
N THR A 143 -7.51 19.87 -14.98
CA THR A 143 -8.31 19.78 -16.22
C THR A 143 -7.55 20.17 -17.48
N LYS A 144 -6.38 20.81 -17.35
CA LYS A 144 -5.51 21.25 -18.45
C LYS A 144 -4.23 20.42 -18.53
N LEU A 145 -4.23 19.23 -17.93
CA LEU A 145 -3.09 18.33 -17.96
C LEU A 145 -2.81 17.91 -19.41
N ASN A 146 -1.71 18.41 -19.95
CA ASN A 146 -1.19 18.02 -21.26
C ASN A 146 -0.03 17.02 -21.10
N GLU A 147 0.50 16.54 -22.22
CA GLU A 147 1.59 15.56 -22.22
C GLU A 147 2.83 16.04 -21.45
N GLN A 148 3.23 17.31 -21.61
CA GLN A 148 4.38 17.87 -20.89
C GLN A 148 4.13 17.93 -19.36
N GLY A 149 2.92 18.30 -18.95
CA GLY A 149 2.51 18.27 -17.55
C GLY A 149 2.55 16.86 -16.98
N LEU A 150 2.05 15.87 -17.74
CA LEU A 150 2.12 14.46 -17.38
C LEU A 150 3.57 13.99 -17.22
N GLN A 151 4.46 14.29 -18.16
CA GLN A 151 5.88 13.94 -18.04
C GLN A 151 6.54 14.58 -16.81
N THR A 152 6.13 15.80 -16.45
CA THR A 152 6.59 16.45 -15.22
C THR A 152 6.15 15.67 -13.99
N ILE A 153 4.89 15.23 -13.94
CA ILE A 153 4.37 14.37 -12.86
C ILE A 153 5.14 13.06 -12.79
N LEU A 154 5.33 12.37 -13.92
CA LEU A 154 6.02 11.08 -13.96
C LEU A 154 7.48 11.19 -13.50
N ALA A 155 8.19 12.26 -13.86
CA ALA A 155 9.57 12.48 -13.42
C ALA A 155 9.70 12.66 -11.90
N HIS A 156 8.68 13.26 -11.27
CA HIS A 156 8.60 13.45 -9.82
C HIS A 156 7.91 12.29 -9.09
N SER A 157 7.40 11.30 -9.83
CA SER A 157 6.75 10.12 -9.26
C SER A 157 7.76 9.01 -8.99
N ILE A 158 7.42 8.07 -8.10
CA ILE A 158 8.19 6.85 -7.89
C ILE A 158 7.67 5.80 -8.87
N SER A 159 8.47 5.45 -9.86
CA SER A 159 8.13 4.37 -10.78
C SER A 159 8.20 3.00 -10.10
N ASP A 160 7.46 2.04 -10.65
CA ASP A 160 7.57 0.62 -10.34
C ASP A 160 9.03 0.09 -10.36
N VAL A 161 9.88 0.53 -11.29
CA VAL A 161 11.31 0.12 -11.34
C VAL A 161 12.11 0.76 -10.20
N GLU A 162 11.91 2.03 -9.90
CA GLU A 162 12.59 2.64 -8.74
C GLU A 162 12.17 1.97 -7.43
N LEU A 163 10.90 1.57 -7.33
CA LEU A 163 10.38 0.82 -6.18
C LEU A 163 10.98 -0.59 -6.13
N GLU A 164 11.01 -1.31 -7.25
CA GLU A 164 11.61 -2.63 -7.40
C GLU A 164 13.09 -2.61 -7.00
N GLU A 165 13.90 -1.71 -7.57
CA GLU A 165 15.32 -1.56 -7.24
C GLU A 165 15.55 -1.21 -5.77
N SER A 166 14.66 -0.42 -5.17
CA SER A 166 14.76 -0.05 -3.75
C SER A 166 14.44 -1.23 -2.83
N VAL A 167 13.43 -2.02 -3.19
CA VAL A 167 12.99 -3.18 -2.39
C VAL A 167 13.90 -4.40 -2.61
N GLU A 168 14.48 -4.57 -3.79
CA GLU A 168 15.42 -5.64 -4.11
C GLU A 168 16.62 -5.67 -3.16
N ARG A 169 17.07 -4.48 -2.72
CA ARG A 169 18.22 -4.32 -1.83
C ARG A 169 17.89 -4.50 -0.34
N LEU A 170 16.63 -4.77 0.01
CA LEU A 170 16.24 -5.03 1.40
C LEU A 170 16.51 -6.49 1.76
N ASP A 171 17.24 -6.70 2.85
CA ASP A 171 17.60 -8.01 3.40
C ASP A 171 16.70 -8.41 4.57
N ALA A 172 15.40 -8.14 4.47
CA ALA A 172 14.41 -8.49 5.50
C ALA A 172 13.84 -9.90 5.30
N GLY A 173 13.52 -10.60 6.39
CA GLY A 173 12.89 -11.92 6.35
C GLY A 173 11.45 -11.88 5.84
N HIS A 174 10.74 -10.78 6.10
CA HIS A 174 9.41 -10.51 5.55
C HIS A 174 9.33 -9.11 4.94
N LEU A 175 8.68 -9.04 3.78
CA LEU A 175 8.42 -7.80 3.05
C LEU A 175 6.94 -7.76 2.67
N LEU A 176 6.24 -6.73 3.11
CA LEU A 176 4.83 -6.50 2.81
C LEU A 176 4.67 -5.11 2.18
N LEU A 177 4.05 -5.04 1.00
CA LEU A 177 3.77 -3.80 0.29
C LEU A 177 2.26 -3.65 0.07
N ILE A 178 1.68 -2.58 0.63
CA ILE A 178 0.27 -2.25 0.48
C ILE A 178 0.16 -0.88 -0.20
N ILE A 179 -0.55 -0.83 -1.33
CA ILE A 179 -0.76 0.39 -2.11
C ILE A 179 -2.26 0.63 -2.23
N ASP A 180 -2.74 1.67 -1.56
CA ASP A 180 -4.08 2.25 -1.70
C ASP A 180 -4.01 3.52 -2.54
N ALA A 181 -3.94 3.37 -3.86
CA ALA A 181 -3.71 4.49 -4.77
C ALA A 181 -4.89 4.70 -5.72
N CYS A 182 -5.45 5.91 -5.72
CA CYS A 182 -6.45 6.31 -6.72
C CYS A 182 -5.75 6.54 -8.07
N ASN A 183 -6.39 6.13 -9.17
CA ASN A 183 -5.89 6.51 -10.49
C ASN A 183 -6.31 7.96 -10.80
N SER A 184 -5.39 8.92 -10.67
CA SER A 184 -5.66 10.35 -10.94
C SER A 184 -5.88 10.64 -12.44
N GLY A 185 -5.71 9.65 -13.31
CA GLY A 185 -5.73 9.75 -14.77
C GLY A 185 -7.12 9.78 -15.43
N GLN A 186 -8.08 10.58 -14.94
CA GLN A 186 -9.33 10.82 -15.70
C GLN A 186 -9.08 11.45 -17.09
N ALA A 187 -7.89 12.01 -17.35
CA ALA A 187 -7.51 12.50 -18.68
C ALA A 187 -6.95 11.41 -19.63
N LEU A 188 -6.72 10.18 -19.14
CA LEU A 188 -6.10 9.07 -19.90
C LEU A 188 -7.09 7.90 -20.12
N GLU A 189 -8.40 8.16 -20.03
CA GLU A 189 -9.48 7.16 -20.07
C GLU A 189 -9.68 6.39 -21.39
N ALA A 190 -8.69 6.33 -22.29
CA ALA A 190 -8.87 5.60 -23.54
C ALA A 190 -8.68 4.08 -23.41
N GLU A 191 -7.69 3.53 -22.67
CA GLU A 191 -7.41 2.08 -22.79
C GLU A 191 -6.92 1.33 -21.54
N GLU A 192 -6.57 2.00 -20.44
CA GLU A 192 -5.66 1.39 -19.45
C GLU A 192 -6.27 1.12 -18.07
N LYS A 193 -7.59 0.86 -17.98
CA LYS A 193 -8.35 0.58 -16.73
C LYS A 193 -7.91 -0.67 -15.95
N ARG A 194 -6.86 -1.39 -16.36
CA ARG A 194 -6.45 -2.69 -15.78
C ARG A 194 -5.01 -2.76 -15.26
N ARG A 195 -4.24 -1.67 -15.31
CA ARG A 195 -2.80 -1.71 -14.99
C ARG A 195 -2.50 -1.11 -13.61
N GLY A 196 -2.35 -1.99 -12.62
CA GLY A 196 -1.77 -1.68 -11.31
C GLY A 196 -0.31 -2.17 -11.22
N PRO A 197 0.36 -2.01 -10.07
CA PRO A 197 1.77 -2.41 -9.85
C PRO A 197 2.07 -3.85 -10.28
N MET A 198 1.08 -4.74 -10.12
CA MET A 198 1.15 -6.16 -10.48
C MET A 198 1.14 -6.46 -11.99
N ASN A 199 1.00 -5.46 -12.86
CA ASN A 199 1.16 -5.64 -14.31
C ASN A 199 2.58 -5.32 -14.78
N SER A 200 3.43 -4.76 -13.92
CA SER A 200 4.87 -4.69 -14.17
C SER A 200 5.45 -6.10 -13.98
N LYS A 201 6.21 -6.59 -14.97
CA LYS A 201 6.82 -7.93 -14.87
C LYS A 201 7.82 -8.01 -13.70
N GLY A 202 8.54 -6.92 -13.45
CA GLY A 202 9.61 -6.86 -12.47
C GLY A 202 9.11 -6.94 -11.03
N LEU A 203 8.16 -6.11 -10.60
CA LEU A 203 7.67 -6.15 -9.21
C LEU A 203 6.99 -7.48 -8.85
N ALA A 204 6.26 -8.10 -9.78
CA ALA A 204 5.66 -9.42 -9.58
C ALA A 204 6.72 -10.52 -9.48
N GLN A 205 7.78 -10.45 -10.30
CA GLN A 205 8.90 -11.37 -10.23
C GLN A 205 9.68 -11.19 -8.93
N LEU A 206 9.99 -9.95 -8.54
CA LEU A 206 10.68 -9.65 -7.28
C LEU A 206 9.87 -10.15 -6.08
N ALA A 207 8.55 -9.96 -6.09
CA ALA A 207 7.69 -10.49 -5.04
C ALA A 207 7.76 -12.01 -4.95
N TYR A 208 7.83 -12.71 -6.09
CA TYR A 208 8.09 -14.14 -6.10
C TYR A 208 9.49 -14.46 -5.58
N GLU A 209 10.55 -13.81 -6.04
CA GLU A 209 11.93 -14.13 -5.65
C GLU A 209 12.25 -13.87 -4.17
N LYS A 210 11.67 -12.82 -3.59
CA LYS A 210 11.85 -12.47 -2.16
C LYS A 210 10.76 -13.02 -1.23
N GLY A 211 9.69 -13.61 -1.76
CA GLY A 211 8.58 -14.09 -0.93
C GLY A 211 7.80 -12.92 -0.32
N MET A 212 7.64 -11.84 -1.07
CA MET A 212 6.93 -10.65 -0.60
C MET A 212 5.42 -10.85 -0.67
N TYR A 213 4.72 -10.17 0.23
CA TYR A 213 3.28 -9.98 0.14
C TYR A 213 3.01 -8.61 -0.50
N ILE A 214 2.13 -8.57 -1.49
CA ILE A 214 1.72 -7.33 -2.14
C ILE A 214 0.20 -7.26 -2.14
N LEU A 215 -0.36 -6.13 -1.73
CA LEU A 215 -1.78 -5.80 -1.90
C LEU A 215 -1.90 -4.44 -2.56
N THR A 216 -2.67 -4.38 -3.64
CA THR A 216 -2.88 -3.14 -4.39
C THR A 216 -4.36 -2.92 -4.57
N ALA A 217 -4.85 -1.71 -4.30
CA ALA A 217 -6.20 -1.32 -4.64
C ALA A 217 -6.16 -0.06 -5.50
N ALA A 218 -6.87 -0.13 -6.63
CA ALA A 218 -7.12 1.03 -7.47
C ALA A 218 -8.55 1.49 -7.23
N GLN A 219 -8.70 2.68 -6.67
CA GLN A 219 -10.01 3.29 -6.41
C GLN A 219 -10.36 4.31 -7.50
N SER A 220 -11.63 4.35 -7.91
CA SER A 220 -12.13 5.46 -8.73
C SER A 220 -12.32 6.72 -7.87
N TYR A 221 -12.17 7.90 -8.47
CA TYR A 221 -12.30 9.18 -7.75
C TYR A 221 -13.65 9.32 -7.00
N GLN A 222 -14.74 8.83 -7.59
CA GLN A 222 -16.06 8.85 -6.95
C GLN A 222 -16.15 7.91 -5.76
N ALA A 223 -15.61 6.68 -5.88
CA ALA A 223 -15.58 5.75 -4.75
C ALA A 223 -14.78 6.35 -3.57
N ALA A 224 -13.73 7.13 -3.83
CA ALA A 224 -12.96 7.82 -2.81
C ALA A 224 -13.77 8.92 -2.09
N LEU A 225 -14.66 9.61 -2.80
CA LEU A 225 -15.57 10.59 -2.20
C LEU A 225 -16.66 9.94 -1.33
N GLU A 226 -17.16 8.76 -1.69
CA GLU A 226 -18.20 8.04 -0.92
C GLU A 226 -17.68 7.38 0.36
N ALA A 227 -16.40 7.02 0.37
CA ALA A 227 -15.70 6.55 1.56
C ALA A 227 -15.61 7.64 2.64
N ALA A 228 -15.89 8.91 2.30
CA ALA A 228 -15.82 10.04 3.23
C ALA A 228 -16.60 9.87 4.54
N GLN A 229 -17.67 9.07 4.53
CA GLN A 229 -18.45 8.81 5.74
C GLN A 229 -17.76 7.88 6.74
N LEU A 230 -16.73 7.14 6.31
CA LEU A 230 -15.99 6.17 7.14
C LEU A 230 -14.74 6.79 7.78
N GLY A 231 -14.37 8.01 7.43
CA GLY A 231 -13.10 8.63 7.85
C GLY A 231 -11.85 8.04 7.21
N HIS A 232 -12.01 7.00 6.38
CA HIS A 232 -10.95 6.21 5.78
C HIS A 232 -11.26 5.81 4.33
N GLY A 233 -10.22 5.49 3.54
CA GLY A 233 -10.37 4.71 2.31
C GLY A 233 -10.96 3.32 2.58
N LEU A 234 -11.62 2.72 1.58
CA LEU A 234 -12.31 1.42 1.76
C LEU A 234 -11.31 0.30 2.11
N LEU A 235 -10.14 0.30 1.45
CA LEU A 235 -9.10 -0.69 1.72
C LEU A 235 -8.57 -0.55 3.14
N THR A 236 -8.26 0.67 3.57
CA THR A 236 -7.75 0.92 4.93
C THR A 236 -8.78 0.56 5.99
N TYR A 237 -10.05 0.91 5.78
CA TYR A 237 -11.12 0.52 6.70
C TYR A 237 -11.23 -1.00 6.82
N ALA A 238 -11.20 -1.73 5.69
CA ALA A 238 -11.22 -3.18 5.71
C ALA A 238 -10.00 -3.75 6.45
N LEU A 239 -8.78 -3.29 6.14
CA LEU A 239 -7.57 -3.80 6.79
C LEU A 239 -7.54 -3.50 8.29
N VAL A 240 -7.86 -2.26 8.69
CA VAL A 240 -7.62 -1.76 10.04
C VAL A 240 -8.86 -1.91 10.93
N GLU A 241 -9.96 -1.25 10.58
CA GLU A 241 -11.16 -1.18 11.43
C GLU A 241 -11.86 -2.52 11.54
N GLU A 242 -11.97 -3.24 10.44
CA GLU A 242 -12.58 -4.56 10.44
C GLU A 242 -11.53 -5.67 10.66
N GLY A 243 -10.40 -5.61 9.96
CA GLY A 243 -9.44 -6.71 9.94
C GLY A 243 -8.54 -6.85 11.16
N LEU A 244 -8.06 -5.73 11.74
CA LEU A 244 -7.15 -5.76 12.90
C LEU A 244 -7.85 -5.47 14.22
N LYS A 245 -8.82 -4.54 14.24
CA LYS A 245 -9.53 -4.16 15.47
C LYS A 245 -10.61 -5.16 15.88
N THR A 246 -10.98 -6.08 14.99
CA THR A 246 -11.88 -7.19 15.27
C THR A 246 -11.25 -8.52 14.88
N ALA A 247 -11.94 -9.64 15.13
CA ALA A 247 -11.46 -10.98 14.81
C ALA A 247 -12.02 -11.53 13.49
N ILE A 248 -12.66 -10.71 12.64
CA ILE A 248 -13.39 -11.24 11.47
C ILE A 248 -12.48 -11.61 10.28
N ALA A 249 -11.23 -11.14 10.27
CA ALA A 249 -10.24 -11.50 9.26
C ALA A 249 -9.52 -12.83 9.54
N ASP A 250 -9.64 -13.36 10.77
CA ASP A 250 -9.18 -14.71 11.12
C ASP A 250 -10.13 -15.72 10.48
N SER A 251 -9.61 -16.48 9.51
CA SER A 251 -10.44 -17.19 8.53
C SER A 251 -10.24 -18.70 8.61
N GLU A 252 -9.53 -19.35 7.71
CA GLU A 252 -9.34 -20.80 7.78
C GLU A 252 -7.85 -21.14 7.90
N PRO A 253 -7.39 -21.67 9.06
CA PRO A 253 -8.17 -22.05 10.25
C PRO A 253 -8.49 -20.87 11.18
N LYS A 254 -9.68 -20.85 11.80
CA LYS A 254 -10.03 -19.90 12.88
C LYS A 254 -9.34 -20.26 14.19
N ASP A 255 -8.07 -19.92 14.31
CA ASP A 255 -7.23 -20.28 15.46
C ASP A 255 -6.85 -19.06 16.34
N GLY A 256 -7.36 -17.89 16.02
CA GLY A 256 -7.05 -16.62 16.68
C GLY A 256 -5.77 -15.97 16.19
N VAL A 257 -5.02 -16.60 15.28
CA VAL A 257 -3.79 -16.06 14.70
C VAL A 257 -4.08 -15.50 13.31
N LEU A 258 -4.03 -14.18 13.18
CA LEU A 258 -4.18 -13.54 11.87
C LEU A 258 -2.84 -13.56 11.12
N SER A 259 -2.73 -14.40 10.09
CA SER A 259 -1.59 -14.39 9.17
C SER A 259 -1.69 -13.26 8.14
N ALA A 260 -0.56 -12.90 7.53
CA ALA A 260 -0.54 -11.92 6.45
C ALA A 260 -1.43 -12.33 5.27
N ARG A 261 -1.48 -13.62 4.92
CA ARG A 261 -2.31 -14.10 3.80
C ARG A 261 -3.80 -13.89 4.08
N GLU A 262 -4.27 -14.31 5.23
CA GLU A 262 -5.67 -14.15 5.63
C GLU A 262 -6.08 -12.68 5.70
N TRP A 263 -5.20 -11.83 6.25
CA TRP A 263 -5.46 -10.41 6.34
C TRP A 263 -5.63 -9.74 4.96
N LEU A 264 -4.78 -10.08 3.99
CA LEU A 264 -4.85 -9.52 2.64
C LEU A 264 -5.98 -10.13 1.80
N ASP A 265 -6.26 -11.43 1.97
CA ASP A 265 -7.39 -12.11 1.31
C ASP A 265 -8.72 -11.56 1.83
N PHE A 266 -8.85 -11.37 3.14
CA PHE A 266 -9.99 -10.72 3.77
C PHE A 266 -10.26 -9.35 3.14
N ALA A 267 -9.25 -8.50 3.02
CA ALA A 267 -9.41 -7.18 2.40
C ALA A 267 -9.83 -7.27 0.92
N THR A 268 -9.29 -8.24 0.19
CA THR A 268 -9.63 -8.49 -1.23
C THR A 268 -11.10 -8.86 -1.42
N GLU A 269 -11.66 -9.65 -0.49
CA GLU A 269 -13.07 -10.04 -0.51
C GLU A 269 -13.98 -8.94 0.03
N ARG A 270 -13.54 -8.24 1.08
CA ARG A 270 -14.39 -7.33 1.85
C ARG A 270 -14.61 -5.98 1.16
N VAL A 271 -13.60 -5.42 0.51
CA VAL A 271 -13.70 -4.10 -0.12
C VAL A 271 -14.82 -4.04 -1.19
N PRO A 272 -14.93 -5.00 -2.13
CA PRO A 272 -16.04 -5.02 -3.08
C PRO A 272 -17.41 -5.09 -2.41
N GLN A 273 -17.55 -5.92 -1.37
CA GLN A 273 -18.80 -6.10 -0.63
C GLN A 273 -19.24 -4.80 0.06
N MET A 274 -18.30 -4.09 0.69
CA MET A 274 -18.57 -2.79 1.33
C MET A 274 -19.07 -1.76 0.33
N GLN A 275 -18.44 -1.70 -0.86
CA GLN A 275 -18.84 -0.76 -1.89
C GLN A 275 -20.22 -1.11 -2.47
N GLU A 276 -20.49 -2.39 -2.75
CA GLU A 276 -21.79 -2.85 -3.23
C GLU A 276 -22.90 -2.57 -2.22
N ALA A 277 -22.65 -2.78 -0.93
CA ALA A 277 -23.61 -2.49 0.14
C ALA A 277 -23.96 -0.99 0.19
N LYS A 278 -22.97 -0.10 0.10
CA LYS A 278 -23.18 1.35 0.01
C LYS A 278 -23.98 1.74 -1.23
N MET A 279 -23.66 1.16 -2.40
CA MET A 279 -24.41 1.42 -3.64
C MET A 279 -25.88 1.00 -3.53
N LYS A 280 -26.17 -0.14 -2.88
CA LYS A 280 -27.55 -0.60 -2.64
C LYS A 280 -28.30 0.32 -1.66
N GLN A 281 -27.63 0.76 -0.59
CA GLN A 281 -28.21 1.67 0.39
C GLN A 281 -28.56 3.03 -0.23
N GLY A 282 -27.69 3.59 -1.08
CA GLY A 282 -27.95 4.86 -1.77
C GLY A 282 -29.20 4.84 -2.66
N ARG A 283 -29.46 3.71 -3.34
CA ARG A 283 -30.65 3.53 -4.19
C ARG A 283 -31.95 3.42 -3.40
N GLY A 284 -31.92 2.85 -2.19
CA GLY A 284 -33.11 2.68 -1.35
C GLY A 284 -33.69 3.98 -0.78
N ILE A 285 -32.92 5.08 -0.82
CA ILE A 285 -33.29 6.37 -0.22
C ILE A 285 -33.77 7.37 -1.31
N GLY A 286 -33.93 6.94 -2.57
CA GLY A 286 -34.38 7.81 -3.66
C GLY A 286 -33.35 8.88 -4.07
N LEU A 287 -32.12 8.79 -3.57
CA LEU A 287 -30.99 9.51 -4.14
C LEU A 287 -30.60 8.80 -5.44
N GLU A 288 -30.94 9.39 -6.58
CA GLU A 288 -30.25 9.09 -7.83
C GLU A 288 -28.80 9.56 -7.67
N ILE A 289 -27.97 8.68 -7.11
CA ILE A 289 -26.52 8.86 -7.16
C ILE A 289 -26.14 8.61 -8.62
N ALA A 290 -26.08 9.70 -9.40
CA ALA A 290 -25.60 9.68 -10.77
C ALA A 290 -24.07 9.51 -10.74
N PHE A 291 -23.60 8.34 -11.12
CA PHE A 291 -22.18 7.95 -11.07
C PHE A 291 -21.36 8.46 -12.26
N THR A 292 -21.87 9.37 -13.10
CA THR A 292 -21.15 10.20 -14.10
C THR A 292 -22.16 10.83 -15.06
N GLU A 293 -21.81 11.95 -15.71
CA GLU A 293 -22.38 12.26 -17.03
C GLU A 293 -21.81 11.24 -18.04
N GLY A 294 -22.65 10.34 -18.54
CA GLY A 294 -22.29 9.30 -19.51
C GLY A 294 -22.67 7.87 -19.12
N GLU A 295 -22.69 7.52 -17.83
CA GLU A 295 -23.12 6.18 -17.37
C GLU A 295 -24.64 6.05 -17.16
N GLN A 296 -25.41 7.10 -17.45
CA GLN A 296 -26.88 7.08 -17.40
C GLN A 296 -27.49 6.00 -18.32
N ASN A 297 -26.72 5.52 -19.31
CA ASN A 297 -27.15 4.51 -20.29
C ASN A 297 -26.66 3.07 -20.00
N ILE A 298 -25.99 2.80 -18.87
CA ILE A 298 -25.54 1.44 -18.54
C ILE A 298 -26.62 0.73 -17.71
N ALA A 299 -27.39 -0.14 -18.38
CA ALA A 299 -28.54 -0.85 -17.82
C ALA A 299 -28.19 -1.87 -16.70
N GLU A 300 -26.92 -2.25 -16.56
CA GLU A 300 -26.47 -3.27 -15.61
C GLU A 300 -25.58 -2.66 -14.49
N PRO A 301 -26.04 -2.65 -13.24
CA PRO A 301 -25.30 -2.16 -12.07
C PRO A 301 -23.92 -2.81 -11.87
N GLU A 302 -23.76 -4.07 -12.28
CA GLU A 302 -22.55 -4.87 -12.12
C GLU A 302 -21.40 -4.42 -13.04
N LYS A 303 -21.71 -3.59 -14.04
CA LYS A 303 -20.71 -2.96 -14.92
C LYS A 303 -20.15 -1.65 -14.37
N ARG A 304 -20.64 -1.16 -13.22
CA ARG A 304 -20.06 -0.02 -12.50
C ARG A 304 -18.78 -0.49 -11.80
N SER A 305 -17.68 0.25 -11.97
CA SER A 305 -16.33 -0.19 -11.56
C SER A 305 -16.16 -0.23 -10.04
N VAL A 306 -16.54 -1.34 -9.41
CA VAL A 306 -16.23 -1.65 -8.01
C VAL A 306 -14.71 -1.75 -7.81
N GLN A 307 -14.18 -1.15 -6.74
CA GLN A 307 -12.81 -1.29 -6.29
C GLN A 307 -12.56 -2.75 -5.93
N ARG A 308 -11.61 -3.37 -6.63
CA ARG A 308 -11.20 -4.75 -6.41
C ARG A 308 -9.72 -4.76 -6.08
N PRO A 309 -9.35 -4.88 -4.80
CA PRO A 309 -7.97 -5.10 -4.44
C PRO A 309 -7.41 -6.35 -5.14
N ARG A 310 -6.11 -6.34 -5.39
CA ARG A 310 -5.38 -7.47 -5.96
C ARG A 310 -4.21 -7.79 -5.06
N VAL A 311 -4.19 -9.04 -4.62
CA VAL A 311 -3.15 -9.58 -3.76
C VAL A 311 -2.16 -10.44 -4.57
N PHE A 312 -0.91 -10.47 -4.11
CA PHE A 312 0.11 -11.38 -4.59
C PHE A 312 1.00 -11.83 -3.42
N TYR A 313 1.23 -13.13 -3.34
CA TYR A 313 2.19 -13.79 -2.46
C TYR A 313 2.46 -15.19 -3.02
N ARG A 314 3.54 -15.87 -2.59
CA ARG A 314 3.80 -17.26 -2.99
C ARG A 314 2.72 -18.18 -2.44
N ARG A 315 2.23 -19.15 -3.23
CA ARG A 315 1.20 -20.10 -2.74
C ARG A 315 1.77 -21.31 -2.00
N GLU A 316 3.09 -21.52 -2.06
CA GLU A 316 3.78 -22.61 -1.37
C GLU A 316 3.62 -22.46 0.16
N LEU A 317 3.75 -23.57 0.90
CA LEU A 317 3.73 -23.53 2.36
C LEU A 317 4.96 -22.76 2.88
N GLU A 318 4.72 -21.77 3.73
CA GLU A 318 5.77 -20.99 4.38
C GLU A 318 6.19 -21.68 5.69
N GLY A 319 7.48 -21.94 5.86
CA GLY A 319 8.00 -22.48 7.12
C GLY A 319 7.93 -21.48 8.29
N ASN A 320 7.87 -20.19 7.98
CA ASN A 320 7.72 -19.10 8.95
C ASN A 320 6.82 -18.01 8.33
N PRO A 321 5.48 -18.12 8.43
CA PRO A 321 4.58 -17.11 7.88
C PRO A 321 4.60 -15.82 8.71
N LEU A 322 4.43 -14.67 8.07
CA LEU A 322 4.29 -13.40 8.77
C LEU A 322 2.95 -13.37 9.54
N VAL A 323 3.04 -13.28 10.86
CA VAL A 323 1.89 -13.12 11.75
C VAL A 323 1.63 -11.63 11.95
N ILE A 324 0.40 -11.19 11.67
CA ILE A 324 0.00 -9.79 11.78
C ILE A 324 -0.60 -9.48 13.16
N ALA A 325 -1.46 -10.37 13.67
CA ALA A 325 -2.09 -10.23 14.97
C ALA A 325 -2.32 -11.60 15.64
N LYS A 326 -2.38 -11.60 16.98
CA LYS A 326 -2.72 -12.74 17.84
C LYS A 326 -3.55 -12.23 19.04
N PRO A 327 -4.27 -13.10 19.76
CA PRO A 327 -5.19 -12.71 20.84
C PRO A 327 -4.50 -12.04 22.03
#